data_AF-D8J9P2-F1
#
_entry.id   AF-D8J9P2-F1
#
_cell.length_a   1.000
_cell.length_b   1.000
_cell.length_c   1.000
_cell.angle_alpha   90.00
_cell.angle_beta   90.00
_cell.angle_gamma   90.00
#
_symmetry.space_group_name_H-M   'P 1'
#
loop_
_entity.id
_entity.type
_entity.pdbx_description
1 polymer ?
#
loop_
_entity_poly.entity_id
_entity_poly.type
_entity_poly.pdbx_seq_one_letter_code
_entity_poly.pdbx_strand_id
1 'polypeptide(L)'
;MDRSWIDWRNQMIVVPRHDPCTKARGEAGPCGYCKRLAEQAADHNPELSYEAALARAWTPKTDSAARSIPFDFDPRTDLVIERFFERYEKFPHSKQAVNRRVNKAAEVTDELDEDSIYPHCLRATAATYHASRGLSALPLQSMLGWSDLSTSQKYVRRSGEATARALRTVHRQ
;
A
#
# COMPACT_ATOMS: atom_id res chain seq x y z
N MET A 1 -7.01 -7.11 2.13
CA MET A 1 -5.93 -8.09 1.93
C MET A 1 -6.26 -9.39 2.61
N ASP A 2 -6.54 -10.34 1.74
CA ASP A 2 -6.80 -11.76 1.91
C ASP A 2 -5.74 -12.50 1.06
N ARG A 3 -5.50 -13.80 1.31
CA ARG A 3 -4.54 -14.59 0.52
C ARG A 3 -4.85 -14.62 -0.97
N SER A 4 -6.13 -14.51 -1.33
CA SER A 4 -6.59 -14.38 -2.73
C SER A 4 -6.06 -13.15 -3.47
N TRP A 5 -5.52 -12.16 -2.76
CA TRP A 5 -4.87 -11.01 -3.38
C TRP A 5 -3.47 -11.34 -3.91
N ILE A 6 -2.93 -12.54 -3.65
CA ILE A 6 -1.58 -12.91 -4.04
C ILE A 6 -1.63 -13.82 -5.27
N ASP A 7 -1.06 -13.33 -6.37
CA ASP A 7 -0.71 -14.16 -7.52
C ASP A 7 0.69 -14.76 -7.27
N TRP A 8 0.70 -15.95 -6.68
CA TRP A 8 1.93 -16.68 -6.36
C TRP A 8 2.73 -17.11 -7.59
N ARG A 9 2.07 -17.27 -8.74
CA ARG A 9 2.75 -17.70 -9.97
C ARG A 9 3.60 -16.56 -10.56
N ASN A 10 3.09 -15.35 -10.51
CA ASN A 10 3.76 -14.17 -11.06
C ASN A 10 4.40 -13.28 -9.97
N GLN A 11 4.34 -13.70 -8.70
CA GLN A 11 4.84 -12.97 -7.53
C GLN A 11 4.34 -11.52 -7.45
N MET A 12 3.01 -11.37 -7.58
CA MET A 12 2.31 -10.09 -7.55
C MET A 12 1.28 -10.00 -6.42
N ILE A 13 1.27 -8.88 -5.69
CA ILE A 13 0.12 -8.49 -4.86
C ILE A 13 -0.87 -7.76 -5.77
N VAL A 14 -2.03 -8.36 -6.02
CA VAL A 14 -3.13 -7.83 -6.81
C VAL A 14 -4.12 -7.13 -5.89
N VAL A 15 -4.03 -5.80 -5.80
CA VAL A 15 -4.99 -4.98 -5.06
C VAL A 15 -6.27 -4.86 -5.90
N PRO A 16 -7.40 -5.42 -5.45
CA PRO A 16 -8.60 -5.48 -6.26
C PRO A 16 -9.30 -4.12 -6.32
N ARG A 17 -10.13 -3.93 -7.35
CA ARG A 17 -11.04 -2.77 -7.46
C ARG A 17 -12.15 -2.83 -6.42
N HIS A 18 -12.48 -4.01 -5.93
CA HIS A 18 -13.50 -4.22 -4.92
C HIS A 18 -13.18 -5.49 -4.12
N ASP A 19 -13.49 -5.49 -2.83
CA ASP A 19 -13.33 -6.64 -1.94
C ASP A 19 -14.55 -6.74 -1.03
N PRO A 20 -15.39 -7.80 -1.13
CA PRO A 20 -16.51 -7.97 -0.22
C PRO A 20 -15.97 -8.20 1.19
N CYS A 21 -15.99 -7.17 2.01
CA CYS A 21 -15.34 -7.19 3.32
C CYS A 21 -15.96 -8.27 4.22
N THR A 22 -15.17 -9.26 4.65
CA THR A 22 -15.56 -10.33 5.59
C THR A 22 -14.85 -10.19 6.95
N LYS A 23 -14.58 -8.95 7.36
CA LYS A 23 -13.74 -8.61 8.54
C LYS A 23 -14.53 -8.13 9.75
N ALA A 24 -15.80 -8.45 9.86
CA ALA A 24 -16.59 -8.25 11.06
C ALA A 24 -15.96 -8.98 12.27
N ARG A 25 -16.24 -8.47 13.49
CA ARG A 25 -15.92 -9.16 14.73
C ARG A 25 -17.06 -10.14 15.02
N GLY A 26 -16.76 -11.43 15.15
CA GLY A 26 -17.78 -12.47 15.34
C GLY A 26 -18.18 -13.10 14.01
N GLU A 27 -19.45 -12.98 13.65
CA GLU A 27 -20.01 -13.56 12.42
C GLU A 27 -19.38 -12.96 11.15
N ALA A 28 -19.28 -13.77 10.10
CA ALA A 28 -18.71 -13.34 8.83
C ALA A 28 -19.57 -12.22 8.21
N GLY A 29 -18.94 -11.08 7.92
CA GLY A 29 -19.60 -9.95 7.30
C GLY A 29 -18.76 -8.68 7.26
N PRO A 30 -19.33 -7.55 6.82
CA PRO A 30 -18.64 -6.28 6.71
C PRO A 30 -18.16 -5.74 8.06
N CYS A 31 -16.93 -5.25 8.10
CA CYS A 31 -16.40 -4.64 9.32
C CYS A 31 -17.10 -3.30 9.63
N GLY A 32 -17.00 -2.83 10.87
CA GLY A 32 -17.63 -1.57 11.29
C GLY A 32 -17.16 -0.33 10.51
N TYR A 33 -15.99 -0.38 9.86
CA TYR A 33 -15.55 0.69 8.96
C TYR A 33 -16.36 0.70 7.66
N CYS A 34 -16.55 -0.47 7.03
CA CYS A 34 -17.36 -0.60 5.83
C CYS A 34 -18.84 -0.24 6.07
N LYS A 35 -19.39 -0.64 7.22
CA LYS A 35 -20.76 -0.25 7.64
C LYS A 35 -20.91 1.26 7.73
N ARG A 36 -19.96 1.95 8.39
CA ARG A 36 -19.98 3.40 8.53
C ARG A 36 -19.81 4.15 7.22
N LEU A 37 -18.97 3.62 6.32
CA LEU A 37 -18.84 4.18 4.96
C LEU A 37 -20.15 4.04 4.17
N ALA A 38 -20.84 2.90 4.32
CA ALA A 38 -22.13 2.67 3.67
C ALA A 38 -23.23 3.59 4.21
N GLU A 39 -23.30 3.78 5.53
CA GLU A 39 -24.17 4.78 6.19
C GLU A 39 -23.94 6.17 5.60
N GLN A 40 -22.68 6.65 5.62
CA GLN A 40 -22.34 7.97 5.08
C GLN A 40 -22.72 8.12 3.59
N ALA A 41 -22.50 7.07 2.79
CA ALA A 41 -22.83 7.12 1.37
C ALA A 41 -24.35 7.19 1.12
N ALA A 42 -25.15 6.46 1.90
CA ALA A 42 -26.61 6.49 1.81
C ALA A 42 -27.17 7.83 2.34
N ASP A 43 -26.61 8.36 3.44
CA ASP A 43 -26.99 9.66 4.00
C ASP A 43 -26.75 10.81 3.03
N HIS A 44 -25.67 10.74 2.23
CA HIS A 44 -25.31 11.75 1.25
C HIS A 44 -25.94 11.55 -0.13
N ASN A 45 -26.60 10.40 -0.38
CA ASN A 45 -27.25 10.11 -1.66
C ASN A 45 -28.61 9.41 -1.43
N PRO A 46 -29.73 10.16 -1.50
CA PRO A 46 -31.07 9.61 -1.29
C PRO A 46 -31.48 8.47 -2.24
N GLU A 47 -30.83 8.33 -3.40
CA GLU A 47 -31.08 7.25 -4.36
C GLU A 47 -30.29 5.97 -4.05
N LEU A 48 -29.35 6.03 -3.09
CA LEU A 48 -28.49 4.91 -2.72
C LEU A 48 -28.96 4.29 -1.40
N SER A 49 -29.47 3.07 -1.45
CA SER A 49 -29.79 2.33 -0.23
C SER A 49 -28.53 1.93 0.54
N TYR A 50 -28.66 1.79 1.86
CA TYR A 50 -27.59 1.27 2.72
C TYR A 50 -27.03 -0.06 2.22
N GLU A 51 -27.90 -1.01 1.83
CA GLU A 51 -27.48 -2.32 1.33
C GLU A 51 -26.69 -2.21 0.02
N ALA A 52 -27.11 -1.34 -0.90
CA ALA A 52 -26.39 -1.08 -2.14
C ALA A 52 -25.03 -0.40 -1.88
N ALA A 53 -24.97 0.52 -0.91
CA ALA A 53 -23.73 1.14 -0.47
C ALA A 53 -22.79 0.12 0.20
N LEU A 54 -23.34 -0.77 1.03
CA LEU A 54 -22.60 -1.79 1.77
C LEU A 54 -21.99 -2.84 0.84
N ALA A 55 -22.72 -3.24 -0.20
CA ALA A 55 -22.22 -4.09 -1.28
C ALA A 55 -21.00 -3.49 -2.00
N ARG A 56 -20.77 -2.17 -1.92
CA ARG A 56 -19.63 -1.47 -2.54
C ARG A 56 -18.59 -1.00 -1.52
N ALA A 57 -18.78 -1.29 -0.23
CA ALA A 57 -18.16 -0.55 0.86
C ALA A 57 -16.64 -0.64 0.98
N TRP A 58 -16.00 -1.69 0.45
CA TRP A 58 -14.55 -1.64 0.24
C TRP A 58 -14.25 -1.50 -1.25
N THR A 59 -13.89 -0.27 -1.63
CA THR A 59 -13.39 0.11 -2.95
C THR A 59 -12.19 1.02 -2.70
N PRO A 60 -11.08 0.89 -3.46
CA PRO A 60 -9.99 1.85 -3.37
C PRO A 60 -10.49 3.27 -3.62
N LYS A 61 -9.90 4.26 -2.93
CA LYS A 61 -10.31 5.67 -3.07
C LYS A 61 -10.12 6.20 -4.49
N THR A 62 -9.15 5.65 -5.22
CA THR A 62 -8.84 6.03 -6.60
C THR A 62 -8.65 4.77 -7.44
N ASP A 63 -8.94 4.88 -8.74
CA ASP A 63 -8.76 3.79 -9.69
C ASP A 63 -7.30 3.31 -9.74
N SER A 64 -6.34 4.23 -9.66
CA SER A 64 -4.91 3.93 -9.61
C SER A 64 -4.47 3.13 -8.38
N ALA A 65 -5.29 3.05 -7.33
CA ALA A 65 -4.96 2.27 -6.15
C ALA A 65 -5.23 0.77 -6.35
N ALA A 66 -6.14 0.40 -7.26
CA ALA A 66 -6.28 -0.97 -7.75
C ALA A 66 -5.16 -1.26 -8.76
N ARG A 67 -4.24 -2.16 -8.38
CA ARG A 67 -2.98 -2.36 -9.08
C ARG A 67 -2.31 -3.68 -8.69
N SER A 68 -1.38 -4.11 -9.52
CA SER A 68 -0.45 -5.20 -9.19
C SER A 68 0.88 -4.63 -8.71
N ILE A 69 1.40 -5.20 -7.63
CA ILE A 69 2.67 -4.79 -7.01
C ILE A 69 3.59 -6.01 -6.99
N PRO A 70 4.72 -6.01 -7.71
CA PRO A 70 5.68 -7.10 -7.64
C PRO A 70 6.33 -7.13 -6.26
N PHE A 71 6.59 -8.33 -5.73
CA PHE A 71 7.23 -8.51 -4.43
C PHE A 71 8.50 -9.38 -4.48
N ASP A 72 8.86 -9.88 -5.65
CA ASP A 72 10.03 -10.71 -5.94
C ASP A 72 11.34 -9.92 -6.16
N PHE A 73 11.26 -8.59 -6.26
CA PHE A 73 12.42 -7.72 -6.47
C PHE A 73 13.45 -7.76 -5.33
N ASP A 74 13.06 -8.28 -4.16
CA ASP A 74 13.90 -8.45 -2.97
C ASP A 74 13.52 -9.76 -2.25
N PRO A 75 14.46 -10.70 -2.04
CA PRO A 75 14.16 -11.99 -1.43
C PRO A 75 13.56 -11.91 -0.02
N ARG A 76 13.83 -10.83 0.74
CA ARG A 76 13.23 -10.65 2.07
C ARG A 76 11.76 -10.28 1.96
N THR A 77 11.38 -9.51 0.94
CA THR A 77 9.99 -9.13 0.69
C THR A 77 9.17 -10.38 0.37
N ASP A 78 9.68 -11.25 -0.51
CA ASP A 78 9.08 -12.55 -0.84
C ASP A 78 8.86 -13.42 0.40
N LEU A 79 9.93 -13.66 1.18
CA LEU A 79 9.87 -14.43 2.42
C LEU A 79 8.90 -13.85 3.46
N VAL A 80 8.77 -12.53 3.54
CA VAL A 80 7.83 -11.88 4.48
C VAL A 80 6.38 -12.15 4.07
N ILE A 81 6.08 -12.12 2.77
CA ILE A 81 4.73 -12.41 2.26
C ILE A 81 4.37 -13.88 2.47
N GLU A 82 5.29 -14.80 2.17
CA GLU A 82 5.12 -16.24 2.42
C GLU A 82 4.83 -16.52 3.90
N ARG A 83 5.74 -16.11 4.79
CA ARG A 83 5.60 -16.33 6.25
C ARG A 83 4.37 -15.68 6.83
N PHE A 84 3.94 -14.55 6.27
CA PHE A 84 2.71 -13.90 6.68
C PHE A 84 1.50 -14.81 6.43
N PHE A 85 1.39 -15.38 5.22
CA PHE A 85 0.27 -16.24 4.82
C PHE A 85 0.37 -17.69 5.31
N GLU A 86 1.54 -18.15 5.73
CA GLU A 86 1.68 -19.37 6.53
C GLU A 86 1.01 -19.24 7.91
N ARG A 87 0.98 -18.02 8.46
CA ARG A 87 0.43 -17.75 9.80
C ARG A 87 -1.00 -17.21 9.78
N TYR A 88 -1.36 -16.44 8.76
CA TYR A 88 -2.63 -15.74 8.69
C TYR A 88 -3.29 -15.89 7.32
N GLU A 89 -4.54 -16.35 7.28
CA GLU A 89 -5.32 -16.41 6.03
C GLU A 89 -5.65 -15.03 5.46
N LYS A 90 -5.83 -14.04 6.33
CA LYS A 90 -6.14 -12.65 5.97
C LYS A 90 -5.52 -11.68 6.93
N PHE A 91 -5.31 -10.43 6.49
CA PHE A 91 -4.75 -9.39 7.34
C PHE A 91 -5.65 -9.13 8.57
N PRO A 92 -5.19 -9.43 9.80
CA PRO A 92 -6.05 -9.50 10.98
C PRO A 92 -6.14 -8.17 11.76
N HIS A 93 -5.42 -7.15 11.32
CA HIS A 93 -5.23 -5.92 12.08
C HIS A 93 -5.86 -4.72 11.39
N SER A 94 -6.18 -3.68 12.17
CA SER A 94 -6.64 -2.40 11.64
C SER A 94 -5.47 -1.50 11.27
N LYS A 95 -5.75 -0.45 10.48
CA LYS A 95 -4.78 0.63 10.21
C LYS A 95 -4.22 1.23 11.51
N GLN A 96 -5.07 1.44 12.52
CA GLN A 96 -4.66 1.99 13.81
C GLN A 96 -3.69 1.05 14.54
N ALA A 97 -3.88 -0.26 14.44
CA ALA A 97 -2.95 -1.23 15.02
C ALA A 97 -1.58 -1.20 14.31
N VAL A 98 -1.55 -0.95 12.99
CA VAL A 98 -0.29 -0.73 12.27
C VAL A 98 0.40 0.56 12.74
N ASN A 99 -0.33 1.69 12.79
CA ASN A 99 0.21 2.96 13.28
C ASN A 99 0.84 2.81 14.68
N ARG A 100 0.11 2.24 15.64
CA ARG A 100 0.62 2.06 17.00
C ARG A 100 1.89 1.21 17.08
N ARG A 101 2.00 0.17 16.25
CA ARG A 101 3.20 -0.67 16.21
C ARG A 101 4.39 0.05 15.60
N VAL A 102 4.17 0.83 14.54
CA VAL A 102 5.22 1.66 13.93
C VAL A 102 5.71 2.72 14.91
N ASN A 103 4.79 3.44 15.56
CA ASN A 103 5.14 4.41 16.60
C ASN A 103 5.92 3.74 17.74
N LYS A 104 5.44 2.59 18.23
CA LYS A 104 6.13 1.88 19.32
C LYS A 104 7.54 1.42 18.94
N ALA A 105 7.76 1.05 17.67
CA ALA A 105 9.09 0.71 17.17
C ALA A 105 9.99 1.95 17.07
N ALA A 106 9.43 3.10 16.69
CA ALA A 106 10.16 4.36 16.62
C ALA A 106 10.58 4.85 18.02
N GLU A 107 9.67 4.80 19.01
CA GLU A 107 9.91 5.20 20.41
C GLU A 107 11.11 4.49 21.07
N VAL A 108 11.47 3.29 20.60
CA VAL A 108 12.55 2.48 21.18
C VAL A 108 13.83 2.50 20.32
N THR A 109 13.89 3.36 19.30
CA THR A 109 15.04 3.48 18.40
C THR A 109 15.72 4.83 18.62
N ASP A 110 16.83 4.84 19.35
CA ASP A 110 17.51 6.07 19.77
C ASP A 110 18.03 6.92 18.60
N GLU A 111 18.34 6.30 17.45
CA GLU A 111 18.88 6.99 16.28
C GLU A 111 17.82 7.67 15.40
N LEU A 112 16.53 7.49 15.71
CA LEU A 112 15.42 8.02 14.92
C LEU A 112 14.57 9.00 15.74
N ASP A 113 14.18 10.10 15.10
CA ASP A 113 13.15 10.99 15.63
C ASP A 113 11.77 10.33 15.50
N GLU A 114 11.17 9.92 16.62
CA GLU A 114 9.90 9.20 16.66
C GLU A 114 8.74 9.94 16.01
N ASP A 115 8.73 11.28 16.09
CA ASP A 115 7.68 12.14 15.51
C ASP A 115 7.74 12.15 13.97
N SER A 116 8.91 11.81 13.42
CA SER A 116 9.14 11.69 11.99
C SER A 116 8.80 10.30 11.43
N ILE A 117 8.48 9.30 12.27
CA ILE A 117 8.25 7.91 11.87
C ILE A 117 6.76 7.53 11.93
N TYR A 118 6.15 7.38 10.76
CA TYR A 118 4.75 6.95 10.60
C TYR A 118 4.59 6.22 9.27
N PRO A 119 3.54 5.39 9.07
CA PRO A 119 3.46 4.53 7.87
C PRO A 119 3.56 5.24 6.52
N HIS A 120 3.13 6.51 6.44
CA HIS A 120 3.25 7.28 5.20
C HIS A 120 4.68 7.74 4.93
N CYS A 121 5.51 8.03 5.95
CA CYS A 121 6.93 8.30 5.73
C CYS A 121 7.67 7.04 5.24
N LEU A 122 7.34 5.85 5.77
CA LEU A 122 7.93 4.58 5.29
C LEU A 122 7.64 4.34 3.80
N ARG A 123 6.41 4.65 3.34
CA ARG A 123 6.07 4.62 1.91
C ARG A 123 6.88 5.63 1.09
N ALA A 124 7.11 6.83 1.62
CA ALA A 124 7.97 7.81 0.97
C ALA A 124 9.44 7.37 0.90
N THR A 125 9.95 6.73 1.96
CA THR A 125 11.29 6.13 1.99
C THR A 125 11.45 5.03 0.93
N ALA A 126 10.48 4.13 0.81
CA ALA A 126 10.47 3.12 -0.24
C ALA A 126 10.49 3.76 -1.64
N ALA A 127 9.71 4.84 -1.85
CA ALA A 127 9.71 5.56 -3.12
C ALA A 127 11.10 6.15 -3.46
N THR A 128 11.74 6.80 -2.49
CA THR A 128 13.10 7.35 -2.62
C THR A 128 14.10 6.25 -2.92
N TYR A 129 14.03 5.12 -2.20
CA TYR A 129 14.92 3.98 -2.37
C TYR A 129 14.87 3.40 -3.80
N HIS A 130 13.66 3.17 -4.33
CA HIS A 130 13.52 2.67 -5.70
C HIS A 130 13.96 3.70 -6.75
N ALA A 131 13.61 4.98 -6.55
CA ALA A 131 14.03 6.06 -7.44
C ALA A 131 15.56 6.19 -7.48
N SER A 132 16.23 6.10 -6.32
CA SER A 132 17.69 6.18 -6.23
C SER A 132 18.39 5.07 -6.98
N ARG A 133 17.76 3.90 -7.06
CA ARG A 133 18.21 2.72 -7.80
C ARG A 133 17.89 2.74 -9.29
N GLY A 134 17.28 3.82 -9.77
CA GLY A 134 17.03 4.03 -11.20
C GLY A 134 15.63 3.61 -11.66
N LEU A 135 14.69 3.31 -10.75
CA LEU A 135 13.30 3.10 -11.14
C LEU A 135 12.72 4.42 -11.65
N SER A 136 12.28 4.43 -12.92
CA SER A 136 11.75 5.63 -13.56
C SER A 136 10.36 6.00 -13.02
N ALA A 137 9.91 7.22 -13.33
CA ALA A 137 8.71 7.79 -12.73
C ALA A 137 7.44 6.96 -13.01
N LEU A 138 7.29 6.40 -14.22
CA LEU A 138 6.10 5.64 -14.62
C LEU A 138 5.96 4.31 -13.83
N PRO A 139 6.96 3.41 -13.80
CA PRO A 139 6.92 2.22 -12.94
C PRO A 139 6.72 2.56 -11.46
N LEU A 140 7.37 3.63 -10.97
CA LEU A 140 7.23 4.08 -9.59
C LEU A 140 5.80 4.54 -9.27
N GLN A 141 5.18 5.31 -10.17
CA GLN A 141 3.78 5.73 -10.09
C GLN A 141 2.86 4.50 -10.04
N SER A 142 3.08 3.55 -10.96
CA SER A 142 2.31 2.31 -11.04
C SER A 142 2.42 1.50 -9.75
N MET A 143 3.63 1.24 -9.26
CA MET A 143 3.87 0.47 -8.04
C MET A 143 3.22 1.12 -6.80
N LEU A 144 3.30 2.44 -6.68
CA LEU A 144 2.78 3.17 -5.52
C LEU A 144 1.30 3.55 -5.67
N GLY A 145 0.70 3.44 -6.85
CA GLY A 145 -0.71 3.76 -7.07
C GLY A 145 -1.02 5.25 -6.93
N TRP A 146 -0.16 6.12 -7.47
CA TRP A 146 -0.43 7.56 -7.56
C TRP A 146 -1.22 7.90 -8.82
N SER A 147 -2.23 8.77 -8.68
CA SER A 147 -3.01 9.30 -9.81
C SER A 147 -2.14 10.13 -10.75
N ASP A 148 -1.27 10.96 -10.17
CA ASP A 148 -0.52 11.97 -10.90
C ASP A 148 0.96 11.61 -11.03
N LEU A 149 1.45 11.55 -12.27
CA LEU A 149 2.86 11.32 -12.60
C LEU A 149 3.79 12.37 -11.94
N SER A 150 3.29 13.59 -11.75
CA SER A 150 4.03 14.67 -11.07
C SER A 150 4.45 14.28 -9.64
N THR A 151 3.69 13.42 -8.96
CA THR A 151 4.03 12.90 -7.63
C THR A 151 5.28 12.02 -7.69
N SER A 152 5.34 11.08 -8.63
CA SER A 152 6.54 10.23 -8.83
C SER A 152 7.76 11.01 -9.32
N GLN A 153 7.57 12.02 -10.17
CA GLN A 153 8.67 12.85 -10.67
C GLN A 153 9.40 13.57 -9.53
N LYS A 154 8.72 13.94 -8.44
CA LYS A 154 9.36 14.56 -7.27
C LYS A 154 10.44 13.65 -6.65
N TYR A 155 10.20 12.35 -6.59
CA TYR A 155 11.16 11.39 -6.03
C TYR A 155 12.33 11.14 -6.97
N VAL A 156 12.07 10.98 -8.27
CA VAL A 156 13.13 10.79 -9.28
C VAL A 156 14.03 12.03 -9.36
N ARG A 157 13.45 13.24 -9.40
CA ARG A 157 14.21 14.50 -9.50
C ARG A 157 15.07 14.80 -8.27
N ARG A 158 14.61 14.41 -7.07
CA ARG A 158 15.34 14.65 -5.82
C ARG A 158 16.50 13.68 -5.61
N SER A 159 16.59 12.60 -6.37
CA SER A 159 17.61 11.58 -6.14
C SER A 159 18.94 11.93 -6.80
N GLY A 160 19.86 12.52 -6.03
CA GLY A 160 21.24 12.74 -6.47
C GLY A 160 21.97 11.44 -6.81
N GLU A 161 21.65 10.34 -6.12
CA GLU A 161 22.17 9.00 -6.44
C GLU A 161 21.73 8.52 -7.82
N ALA A 162 20.47 8.76 -8.22
CA ALA A 162 19.99 8.41 -9.55
C ALA A 162 20.76 9.19 -10.63
N THR A 163 20.99 10.50 -10.40
CA THR A 163 21.81 11.34 -11.28
C THR A 163 23.25 10.82 -11.37
N ALA A 164 23.88 10.52 -10.24
CA ALA A 164 25.24 9.99 -10.20
C ALA A 164 25.35 8.65 -10.95
N ARG A 165 24.37 7.76 -10.80
CA ARG A 165 24.29 6.47 -11.51
C ARG A 165 24.16 6.68 -13.02
N ALA A 166 23.28 7.56 -13.46
CA ALA A 166 23.09 7.87 -14.88
C ALA A 166 24.37 8.42 -15.50
N LEU A 167 25.01 9.40 -14.85
CA LEU A 167 26.29 9.98 -15.31
C LEU A 167 27.39 8.91 -15.37
N ARG A 168 27.53 8.06 -14.35
CA ARG A 168 28.51 6.97 -14.35
C ARG A 168 28.28 5.97 -15.47
N THR A 169 27.03 5.71 -15.85
CA THR A 169 26.68 4.80 -16.95
C THR A 169 27.10 5.38 -18.30
N VAL A 170 26.94 6.70 -18.50
CA VAL A 170 27.31 7.38 -19.75
C VAL A 170 28.82 7.57 -19.88
N HIS A 171 29.51 7.89 -18.79
CA HIS A 171 30.93 8.30 -18.82
C HIS A 171 31.94 7.19 -18.50
N ARG A 172 31.51 5.96 -18.20
CA ARG A 172 32.40 4.80 -17.97
C ARG A 172 32.38 3.79 -19.14
N GLN A 173 32.20 4.25 -20.38
CA GLN A 173 32.43 3.42 -21.57
C GLN A 173 33.92 3.27 -21.83
#